data_AF-A0A846YRZ1-F1
#
_entry.id   AF-A0A846YRZ1-F1
#
_cell.length_a   1.000
_cell.length_b   1.000
_cell.length_c   1.000
_cell.angle_alpha   90.00
_cell.angle_beta   90.00
_cell.angle_gamma   90.00
#
_symmetry.space_group_name_H-M   'P 1'
#
loop_
_entity.id
_entity.type
_entity.pdbx_description
1 polymer ?
#
loop_
_entity_poly.entity_id
_entity_poly.type
_entity_poly.pdbx_seq_one_letter_code
_entity_poly.pdbx_strand_id
1 'polypeptide(L)'
;MSAAMERREPDEVLAPAPSLTPEDLPAQGRRAQYFVEIGRAYAQQRNYRDTPHALLRAEHSAPQHVRNMVHVRELVGHMMRKARRDLTTGELGRLAQRVGVVA
;
A
#
# COMPACT_ATOMS: atom_id res chain seq x y z
N MET A 1 -0.82 -8.79 -16.37
CA MET A 1 -1.83 -7.70 -16.42
C MET A 1 -3.05 -8.22 -15.70
N SER A 2 -3.25 -7.81 -14.44
CA SER A 2 -4.27 -8.38 -13.54
C SER A 2 -5.65 -7.80 -13.83
N ALA A 3 -6.62 -8.68 -14.02
CA ALA A 3 -7.99 -8.44 -14.48
C ALA A 3 -8.88 -7.58 -13.56
N ALA A 4 -8.37 -7.07 -12.43
CA ALA A 4 -9.14 -6.25 -11.48
C ALA A 4 -9.18 -4.75 -11.84
N MET A 5 -8.56 -4.34 -12.95
CA MET A 5 -8.32 -2.92 -13.28
C MET A 5 -9.37 -2.28 -14.20
N GLU A 6 -10.39 -3.00 -14.69
CA GLU A 6 -11.39 -2.39 -15.58
C GLU A 6 -12.62 -1.79 -14.88
N ARG A 7 -12.85 -2.06 -13.59
CA ARG A 7 -14.02 -1.53 -12.88
C ARG A 7 -13.62 -0.53 -11.81
N ARG A 8 -13.90 0.74 -12.10
CA ARG A 8 -13.73 1.91 -11.22
C ARG A 8 -14.74 1.89 -10.06
N GLU A 9 -14.83 0.80 -9.32
CA GLU A 9 -15.78 0.65 -8.22
C GLU A 9 -15.00 0.41 -6.93
N PRO A 10 -14.79 1.48 -6.11
CA PRO A 10 -14.06 1.37 -4.85
C PRO A 10 -14.76 0.45 -3.81
N ASP A 11 -16.04 0.12 -4.01
CA ASP A 11 -16.81 -0.75 -3.13
C ASP A 11 -16.66 -2.25 -3.47
N GLU A 12 -16.26 -2.62 -4.69
CA GLU A 12 -16.06 -4.02 -5.09
C GLU A 12 -14.72 -4.61 -4.62
N VAL A 13 -13.78 -3.78 -4.15
CA VAL A 13 -12.47 -4.25 -3.65
C VAL A 13 -12.60 -5.08 -2.36
N LEU A 14 -13.75 -5.02 -1.67
CA LEU A 14 -14.00 -5.77 -0.43
C LEU A 14 -14.86 -7.03 -0.60
N ALA A 15 -15.46 -7.29 -1.77
CA ALA A 15 -16.57 -8.25 -1.88
C ALA A 15 -16.45 -9.33 -2.98
N PRO A 16 -15.24 -9.68 -3.46
CA PRO A 16 -14.83 -11.07 -3.17
C PRO A 16 -13.31 -11.15 -2.97
N ALA A 17 -12.83 -10.76 -1.79
CA ALA A 17 -11.48 -11.07 -1.36
C ALA A 17 -11.29 -12.42 -0.62
N PRO A 18 -12.00 -13.55 -0.91
CA PRO A 18 -11.60 -14.84 -0.34
C PRO A 18 -10.94 -15.84 -1.30
N SER A 19 -10.64 -15.52 -2.57
CA SER A 19 -10.09 -16.52 -3.51
C SER A 19 -8.64 -16.35 -3.94
N LEU A 20 -7.92 -15.34 -3.43
CA LEU A 20 -6.49 -15.17 -3.68
C LEU A 20 -5.75 -15.30 -2.36
N THR A 21 -5.51 -16.55 -1.98
CA THR A 21 -4.61 -16.93 -0.90
C THR A 21 -3.23 -16.30 -1.18
N PRO A 22 -2.68 -15.47 -0.28
CA PRO A 22 -1.33 -14.88 -0.44
C PRO A 22 -0.22 -15.92 -0.61
N GLU A 23 -0.52 -17.18 -0.28
CA GLU A 23 0.34 -18.36 -0.38
C GLU A 23 0.41 -18.93 -1.81
N ASP A 24 -0.60 -18.70 -2.65
CA ASP A 24 -0.67 -19.19 -4.04
C ASP A 24 -0.03 -18.24 -5.07
N LEU A 25 0.60 -17.15 -4.60
CA LEU A 25 1.26 -16.16 -5.44
C LEU A 25 2.78 -16.41 -5.40
N PRO A 26 3.35 -17.26 -6.29
CA PRO A 26 4.78 -17.58 -6.30
C PRO A 26 5.67 -16.35 -6.60
N ALA A 27 5.08 -15.25 -7.06
CA ALA A 27 5.78 -13.99 -7.30
C ALA A 27 5.65 -13.05 -6.10
N GLN A 28 6.75 -12.83 -5.38
CA GLN A 28 6.88 -11.86 -4.28
C GLN A 28 6.30 -10.47 -4.65
N GLY A 29 6.43 -10.07 -5.92
CA GLY A 29 5.84 -8.83 -6.45
C GLY A 29 4.31 -8.80 -6.44
N ARG A 30 3.62 -9.91 -6.72
CA ARG A 30 2.15 -9.96 -6.67
C ARG A 30 1.63 -9.89 -5.23
N ARG A 31 2.32 -10.52 -4.28
CA ARG A 31 1.99 -10.41 -2.85
C ARG A 31 2.17 -8.98 -2.34
N ALA A 32 3.24 -8.31 -2.75
CA ALA A 32 3.43 -6.90 -2.45
C ALA A 32 2.32 -6.03 -3.06
N GLN A 33 1.96 -6.26 -4.33
CA GLN A 33 0.89 -5.51 -4.98
C GLN A 33 -0.46 -5.66 -4.25
N TYR A 34 -0.79 -6.87 -3.79
CA TYR A 34 -2.01 -7.10 -3.00
C TYR A 34 -2.07 -6.25 -1.73
N PHE A 35 -0.98 -6.22 -0.96
CA PHE A 35 -0.91 -5.39 0.26
C PHE A 35 -0.91 -3.89 -0.03
N VAL A 36 -0.35 -3.46 -1.17
CA VAL A 36 -0.43 -2.06 -1.62
C VAL A 36 -1.88 -1.67 -1.91
N GLU A 37 -2.63 -2.51 -2.60
CA GLU A 37 -4.06 -2.23 -2.89
C GLU A 37 -4.90 -2.18 -1.62
N ILE A 38 -4.64 -3.07 -0.64
CA ILE A 38 -5.28 -2.99 0.68
C ILE A 38 -4.96 -1.65 1.36
N GLY A 39 -3.71 -1.22 1.34
CA GLY A 39 -3.31 0.09 1.89
C GLY A 39 -4.05 1.25 1.21
N ARG A 40 -4.19 1.18 -0.11
CA ARG A 40 -4.92 2.18 -0.89
C ARG A 40 -6.41 2.21 -0.54
N ALA A 41 -7.03 1.05 -0.36
CA ALA A 41 -8.43 0.96 0.10
C ALA A 41 -8.61 1.59 1.49
N TYR A 42 -7.71 1.30 2.44
CA TYR A 42 -7.75 1.94 3.77
C TYR A 42 -7.59 3.47 3.69
N ALA A 43 -6.72 3.96 2.81
CA ALA A 43 -6.52 5.39 2.62
C ALA A 43 -7.78 6.09 2.06
N GLN A 44 -8.51 5.43 1.15
CA GLN A 44 -9.78 5.92 0.63
C GLN A 44 -10.84 6.02 1.74
N GLN A 45 -10.87 5.03 2.64
CA GLN A 45 -11.74 5.04 3.82
C GLN A 45 -11.29 6.00 4.93
N ARG A 46 -10.24 6.80 4.69
CA ARG A 46 -9.61 7.71 5.67
C ARG A 46 -9.05 6.99 6.90
N ASN A 47 -8.81 5.68 6.80
CA ASN A 47 -8.18 4.88 7.83
C ASN A 47 -6.65 4.97 7.71
N TYR A 48 -6.11 6.11 8.13
CA TYR A 48 -4.68 6.41 8.09
C TYR A 48 -3.85 5.67 9.15
N ARG A 49 -4.49 4.94 10.07
CA ARG A 49 -3.78 4.13 11.10
C ARG A 49 -3.38 2.77 10.52
N ASP A 50 -4.25 2.15 9.73
CA ASP A 50 -3.99 0.82 9.16
C ASP A 50 -3.30 0.86 7.79
N THR A 51 -3.39 2.00 7.09
CA THR A 51 -2.72 2.20 5.80
C THR A 51 -1.20 1.98 5.86
N PRO A 52 -0.44 2.57 6.81
CA PRO A 52 1.00 2.34 6.92
C PRO A 52 1.33 0.87 7.19
N HIS A 53 0.54 0.18 8.03
CA HIS A 53 0.77 -1.23 8.35
C HIS A 53 0.59 -2.14 7.13
N ALA A 54 -0.38 -1.86 6.26
CA ALA A 54 -0.54 -2.57 4.99
C ALA A 54 0.65 -2.32 4.06
N LEU A 55 1.09 -1.06 3.92
CA LEU A 55 2.23 -0.71 3.07
C LEU A 55 3.56 -1.30 3.55
N LEU A 56 3.76 -1.40 4.87
CA LEU A 56 4.94 -2.05 5.46
C LEU A 56 4.96 -3.56 5.17
N ARG A 57 3.81 -4.23 5.23
CA ARG A 57 3.69 -5.65 4.83
C ARG A 57 3.97 -5.86 3.35
N ALA A 58 3.53 -4.92 2.52
CA ALA A 58 3.89 -4.86 1.11
C ALA A 58 5.41 -4.74 0.92
N GLU A 59 6.04 -3.74 1.57
CA GLU A 59 7.48 -3.51 1.47
C GLU A 59 8.29 -4.72 1.96
N HIS A 60 7.88 -5.36 3.04
CA HIS A 60 8.54 -6.56 3.55
C HIS A 60 8.48 -7.73 2.56
N SER A 61 7.38 -7.83 1.81
CA SER A 61 7.19 -8.91 0.84
C SER A 61 8.05 -8.74 -0.42
N ALA A 62 8.23 -7.50 -0.90
CA ALA A 62 9.08 -7.21 -2.05
C ALA A 62 9.64 -5.78 -1.99
N PRO A 63 10.73 -5.55 -1.25
CA PRO A 63 11.20 -4.20 -0.94
C PRO A 63 11.63 -3.43 -2.19
N GLN A 64 12.33 -4.06 -3.12
CA GLN A 64 12.74 -3.42 -4.37
C GLN A 64 11.56 -3.09 -5.27
N HIS A 65 10.53 -3.95 -5.29
CA HIS A 65 9.35 -3.74 -6.11
C HIS A 65 8.52 -2.56 -5.59
N VAL A 66 8.25 -2.53 -4.28
CA VAL A 66 7.44 -1.50 -3.63
C VAL A 66 8.10 -0.12 -3.68
N ARG A 67 9.43 -0.05 -3.52
CA ARG A 67 10.16 1.21 -3.65
C ARG A 67 10.14 1.79 -5.07
N ASN A 68 10.06 0.92 -6.09
CA ASN A 68 9.95 1.32 -7.49
C ASN A 68 8.50 1.64 -7.92
N MET A 69 7.49 1.35 -7.09
CA MET A 69 6.09 1.63 -7.40
C MET A 69 5.78 3.12 -7.21
N VAL A 70 5.54 3.81 -8.32
CA VAL A 70 5.21 5.26 -8.34
C VAL A 70 4.01 5.58 -7.43
N HIS A 71 2.94 4.80 -7.53
CA HIS A 71 1.72 5.01 -6.76
C HIS A 71 1.92 4.83 -5.24
N VAL A 72 2.88 4.00 -4.80
CA VAL A 72 3.22 3.88 -3.36
C VAL A 72 3.85 5.17 -2.87
N ARG A 73 4.79 5.74 -3.65
CA ARG A 73 5.43 7.03 -3.31
C ARG A 73 4.40 8.16 -3.25
N GLU A 74 3.49 8.22 -4.22
CA GLU A 74 2.42 9.22 -4.24
C GLU A 74 1.47 9.09 -3.04
N LEU A 75 1.07 7.86 -2.70
CA LEU A 75 0.21 7.58 -1.56
C LEU A 75 0.90 7.97 -0.24
N VAL A 76 2.14 7.54 -0.04
CA VAL A 76 2.93 7.90 1.15
C VAL A 76 3.16 9.41 1.21
N GLY A 77 3.45 10.08 0.09
CA GLY A 77 3.58 11.53 0.03
C GLY A 77 2.29 12.28 0.34
N HIS A 78 1.14 11.78 -0.12
CA HIS A 78 -0.17 12.31 0.24
C HIS A 78 -0.43 12.15 1.74
N MET A 79 -0.13 10.98 2.30
CA MET A 79 -0.27 10.72 3.73
C MET A 79 0.64 11.60 4.57
N MET A 80 1.90 11.77 4.19
CA MET A 80 2.86 12.65 4.90
C MET A 80 2.37 14.11 4.93
N ARG A 81 1.75 14.60 3.85
CA ARG A 81 1.16 15.95 3.81
C ARG A 81 -0.08 16.11 4.69
N LYS A 82 -0.84 15.03 4.90
CA LYS A 82 -2.10 15.03 5.67
C LYS A 82 -1.93 14.60 7.13
N ALA A 83 -0.87 13.85 7.40
CA ALA A 83 -0.51 13.33 8.71
C ALA A 83 -0.13 14.45 9.67
N ARG A 84 -0.53 14.30 10.94
CA ARG A 84 -0.02 15.14 12.03
C ARG A 84 1.45 14.77 12.31
N ARG A 85 2.20 15.71 12.91
CA ARG A 85 3.65 15.57 13.18
C ARG A 85 4.02 14.24 13.86
N ASP A 86 3.16 13.74 14.75
CA ASP A 86 3.41 12.48 15.48
C ASP A 86 3.37 11.23 14.59
N LEU A 87 2.54 11.25 13.54
CA LEU A 87 2.46 10.13 12.59
C LEU A 87 3.63 10.18 11.60
N THR A 88 4.14 11.38 11.29
CA THR A 88 5.29 11.58 10.40
C THR A 88 6.64 11.17 10.99
N THR A 89 6.79 11.17 12.32
CA THR A 89 8.01 10.67 13.00
C THR A 89 8.00 9.16 13.27
N GLY A 90 6.85 8.50 13.06
CA GLY A 90 6.65 7.07 13.30
C GLY A 90 7.06 6.18 12.12
N GLU A 91 6.34 5.05 11.98
CA GLU A 91 6.62 4.08 10.91
C GLU A 91 6.40 4.65 9.50
N LEU A 92 5.45 5.58 9.36
CA LEU A 92 5.15 6.25 8.11
C LEU A 92 6.33 7.11 7.63
N GLY A 93 7.02 7.81 8.54
CA GLY A 93 8.23 8.57 8.22
C GLY A 93 9.37 7.69 7.75
N ARG A 94 9.60 6.56 8.44
CA ARG A 94 10.61 5.57 8.05
C ARG A 94 10.29 4.95 6.68
N LEU A 95 9.02 4.65 6.42
CA LEU A 95 8.58 4.18 5.12
C LEU A 95 8.82 5.26 4.05
N ALA A 96 8.45 6.52 4.33
CA ALA A 96 8.64 7.65 3.43
C ALA A 96 10.11 7.86 3.05
N GLN A 97 11.06 7.69 3.97
CA GLN A 97 12.48 7.70 3.65
C GLN A 97 12.88 6.55 2.72
N ARG A 98 12.44 5.32 3.01
CA ARG A 98 12.79 4.14 2.19
C ARG A 98 12.21 4.18 0.78
N VAL A 99 11.04 4.80 0.61
CA VAL A 99 10.43 5.00 -0.71
C VAL A 99 10.87 6.30 -1.40
N GLY A 100 11.73 7.11 -0.76
CA GLY A 100 12.30 8.33 -1.34
C GLY A 100 11.34 9.53 -1.40
N VAL A 101 10.36 9.59 -0.51
CA VAL A 101 9.40 10.70 -0.39
C VAL A 101 9.95 11.82 0.51
N VAL A 102 10.80 11.47 1.47
CA VAL A 102 11.47 12.41 2.38
C VAL A 102 12.96 12.09 2.38
N ALA A 103 13.79 13.13 2.33
CA ALA A 103 15.25 13.05 2.43
C ALA A 103 15.71 13.20 3.89
#